data_AF-A0A4D7CAH2-F1
#
_entry.id   AF-A0A4D7CAH2-F1
#
_cell.length_a   1.000
_cell.length_b   1.000
_cell.length_c   1.000
_cell.angle_alpha   90.00
_cell.angle_beta   90.00
_cell.angle_gamma   90.00
#
_symmetry.space_group_name_H-M   'P 1'
#
loop_
_entity.id
_entity.type
_entity.pdbx_description
1 polymer ?
#
loop_
_entity_poly.entity_id
_entity_poly.type
_entity_poly.pdbx_seq_one_letter_code
_entity_poly.pdbx_strand_id
1 'polypeptide(L)'
;MHSRFKPGQSGNPKGRPKKAQNASTLIGAVLGERIPVRENGRTRKISKLEASLTQLANKAAAGDVRAILAVVALAQGWRPAASLIRSRFRLMKPTAEYSTG
;
A
#
# COMPACT_ATOMS: atom_id res chain seq x y z
N MET A 1 18.70 -46.88 -24.81
CA MET A 1 17.92 -45.81 -24.12
C MET A 1 18.68 -44.49 -24.24
N HIS A 2 18.31 -43.57 -25.15
CA HIS A 2 18.80 -42.19 -25.11
C HIS A 2 17.78 -41.24 -25.77
N SER A 3 16.87 -40.65 -24.99
CA SER A 3 16.07 -39.50 -25.42
C SER A 3 16.25 -38.36 -24.42
N ARG A 4 17.45 -37.78 -24.41
CA ARG A 4 17.67 -36.48 -23.76
C ARG A 4 17.16 -35.40 -24.70
N PHE A 5 16.37 -34.46 -24.18
CA PHE A 5 15.95 -33.29 -24.93
C PHE A 5 17.18 -32.48 -25.39
N LYS A 6 17.09 -31.88 -26.58
CA LYS A 6 18.15 -31.02 -27.11
C LYS A 6 18.38 -29.85 -26.14
N PRO A 7 19.65 -29.45 -25.88
CA PRO A 7 19.93 -28.26 -25.09
C PRO A 7 19.14 -27.06 -25.65
N GLY A 8 18.36 -26.40 -24.79
CA GLY A 8 17.51 -25.27 -25.18
C GLY A 8 16.08 -25.62 -25.62
N GLN A 9 15.71 -26.91 -25.70
CA GLN A 9 14.36 -27.33 -26.05
C GLN A 9 13.65 -27.93 -24.83
N SER A 10 12.67 -27.19 -24.29
CA SER A 10 11.76 -27.69 -23.26
C SER A 10 11.02 -28.93 -23.78
N GLY A 11 10.96 -29.99 -22.96
CA GLY A 11 10.27 -31.23 -23.31
C GLY A 11 8.75 -31.11 -23.46
N ASN A 12 8.17 -29.94 -23.16
CA ASN A 12 6.78 -29.61 -23.44
C ASN A 12 6.66 -28.20 -24.04
N PRO A 13 6.68 -28.04 -25.38
CA PRO A 13 6.46 -26.76 -26.05
C PRO A 13 5.04 -26.20 -25.84
N LYS A 14 4.09 -27.01 -25.34
CA LYS A 14 2.74 -26.61 -24.88
C LYS A 14 2.65 -26.43 -23.35
N GLY A 15 3.78 -26.36 -22.65
CA GLY A 15 3.80 -26.03 -21.22
C GLY A 15 3.08 -24.71 -20.93
N ARG A 16 2.70 -24.49 -19.66
CA ARG A 16 1.90 -23.30 -19.28
C ARG A 16 2.52 -22.03 -19.88
N PRO A 17 1.82 -21.31 -20.76
CA PRO A 17 2.35 -20.11 -21.39
C PRO A 17 2.78 -19.13 -20.29
N LYS A 18 3.88 -18.43 -20.54
CA LYS A 18 4.37 -17.33 -19.68
C LYS A 18 3.16 -16.45 -19.37
N LYS A 19 2.80 -16.27 -18.08
CA LYS A 19 1.59 -15.53 -17.68
C LYS A 19 1.53 -14.23 -18.48
N ALA A 20 0.53 -14.09 -19.34
CA ALA A 20 0.27 -12.83 -20.02
C ALA A 20 0.14 -11.76 -18.93
N GLN A 21 0.79 -10.61 -19.10
CA GLN A 21 0.62 -9.48 -18.19
C GLN A 21 -0.83 -9.02 -18.29
N ASN A 22 -1.68 -9.51 -17.39
CA ASN A 22 -3.06 -9.06 -17.30
C ASN A 22 -3.09 -7.71 -16.54
N ALA A 23 -4.14 -6.93 -16.74
CA ALA A 23 -4.28 -5.61 -16.13
C ALA A 23 -4.11 -5.64 -14.60
N SER A 24 -4.56 -6.70 -13.93
CA SER A 24 -4.38 -6.88 -12.48
C SER A 24 -2.92 -7.06 -12.05
N THR A 25 -2.10 -7.76 -12.85
CA THR A 25 -0.65 -7.87 -12.58
C THR A 25 0.04 -6.52 -12.74
N LEU A 26 -0.34 -5.74 -13.76
CA LEU A 26 0.21 -4.39 -13.97
C LEU A 26 -0.20 -3.43 -12.85
N ILE A 27 -1.47 -3.45 -12.44
CA ILE A 27 -1.97 -2.64 -11.32
C ILE A 27 -1.21 -3.00 -10.03
N GLY A 28 -1.04 -4.30 -9.74
CA GLY A 28 -0.26 -4.74 -8.59
C GLY A 28 1.19 -4.28 -8.63
N ALA A 29 1.84 -4.33 -9.80
CA ALA A 29 3.21 -3.86 -9.98
C ALA A 29 3.34 -2.35 -9.76
N VAL A 30 2.44 -1.55 -10.34
CA VAL A 30 2.43 -0.09 -10.18
C VAL A 30 2.16 0.28 -8.73
N LEU A 31 1.14 -0.30 -8.10
CA LEU A 31 0.79 0.00 -6.71
C LEU A 31 1.88 -0.44 -5.72
N GLY A 32 2.61 -1.52 -6.03
CA GLY A 32 3.71 -2.04 -5.23
C GLY A 32 5.05 -1.30 -5.41
N GLU A 33 5.17 -0.45 -6.42
CA GLU A 33 6.40 0.31 -6.69
C GLU A 33 6.75 1.20 -5.49
N ARG A 34 8.04 1.22 -5.12
CA ARG A 34 8.52 1.95 -3.95
C ARG A 34 8.95 3.36 -4.32
N ILE A 35 8.35 4.34 -3.65
CA ILE A 35 8.68 5.76 -3.78
C ILE A 35 9.31 6.30 -2.49
N PRO A 36 10.29 7.22 -2.59
CA PRO A 36 10.83 7.90 -1.42
C PRO A 36 9.82 8.94 -0.91
N VAL A 37 9.49 8.87 0.38
CA VAL A 37 8.63 9.83 1.08
C VAL A 37 9.37 10.36 2.30
N ARG A 38 9.24 11.67 2.55
CA ARG A 38 9.81 12.33 3.73
C ARG A 38 8.75 12.43 4.82
N GLU A 39 9.01 11.81 5.95
CA GLU A 39 8.16 11.89 7.15
C GLU A 39 9.06 12.19 8.36
N ASN A 40 8.69 13.19 9.18
CA ASN A 40 9.40 13.55 10.41
C ASN A 40 10.93 13.73 10.23
N GLY A 41 11.34 14.40 9.14
CA GLY A 41 12.75 14.66 8.82
C GLY A 41 13.53 13.45 8.32
N ARG A 42 12.91 12.27 8.17
CA ARG A 42 13.55 11.05 7.65
C ARG A 42 12.93 10.67 6.31
N THR A 43 13.76 10.18 5.39
CA THR A 43 13.29 9.66 4.10
C THR A 43 13.11 8.16 4.19
N ARG A 44 11.90 7.66 3.94
CA ARG A 44 11.59 6.22 3.89
C ARG A 44 11.01 5.86 2.53
N LYS A 45 11.33 4.66 2.04
CA LYS A 45 10.72 4.11 0.83
C LYS A 45 9.45 3.34 1.19
N ILE A 46 8.30 3.82 0.72
CA ILE A 46 6.99 3.18 0.90
C ILE A 46 6.37 2.87 -0.46
N SER A 47 5.38 1.96 -0.50
CA SER A 47 4.70 1.64 -1.76
C SER A 47 3.79 2.80 -2.22
N LYS A 48 3.50 2.90 -3.53
CA LYS A 48 2.53 3.88 -4.05
C LYS A 48 1.15 3.70 -3.42
N LEU A 49 0.74 2.47 -3.14
CA LEU A 49 -0.51 2.18 -2.43
C LEU A 49 -0.49 2.74 -1.01
N GLU A 50 0.56 2.45 -0.24
CA GLU A 50 0.74 2.95 1.14
C GLU A 50 0.73 4.48 1.16
N ALA A 51 1.48 5.13 0.26
CA ALA A 51 1.49 6.58 0.13
C ALA A 51 0.10 7.15 -0.21
N SER A 52 -0.64 6.51 -1.11
CA SER A 52 -1.98 6.93 -1.53
C SER A 52 -2.99 6.84 -0.38
N LEU A 53 -2.94 5.75 0.39
CA LEU A 53 -3.81 5.56 1.56
C LEU A 53 -3.46 6.54 2.69
N THR A 54 -2.18 6.80 2.93
CA THR A 54 -1.74 7.83 3.88
C THR A 54 -2.26 9.20 3.47
N GLN A 55 -2.11 9.58 2.19
CA GLN A 55 -2.61 10.86 1.71
C GLN A 55 -4.14 10.97 1.79
N LEU A 56 -4.87 9.89 1.48
CA LEU A 56 -6.32 9.84 1.61
C LEU A 56 -6.75 10.07 3.06
N ALA A 57 -6.10 9.39 4.01
CA ALA A 57 -6.36 9.56 5.43
C ALA A 57 -6.05 10.99 5.90
N ASN A 58 -4.95 11.59 5.44
CA ASN A 58 -4.60 12.98 5.76
C ASN A 58 -5.65 13.98 5.24
N LYS A 59 -6.15 13.80 4.00
CA LYS A 59 -7.22 14.64 3.45
C LYS A 59 -8.53 14.50 4.23
N ALA A 60 -8.88 13.27 4.62
CA ALA A 60 -10.06 13.02 5.45
C ALA A 60 -9.91 13.70 6.82
N ALA A 61 -8.74 13.60 7.45
CA ALA A 61 -8.44 14.27 8.72
C ALA A 61 -8.46 15.80 8.61
N ALA A 62 -8.14 16.35 7.43
CA ALA A 62 -8.23 17.78 7.14
C ALA A 62 -9.67 18.26 6.83
N GLY A 63 -10.68 17.38 6.83
CA GLY A 63 -12.08 17.74 6.66
C GLY A 63 -12.65 17.59 5.24
N ASP A 64 -11.91 16.99 4.30
CA ASP A 64 -12.45 16.70 2.96
C ASP A 64 -13.54 15.63 3.04
N VAL A 65 -14.79 16.04 2.81
CA VAL A 65 -15.98 15.17 2.93
C VAL A 65 -15.89 13.95 2.00
N ARG A 66 -15.36 14.10 0.78
CA ARG A 66 -15.22 12.97 -0.16
C ARG A 66 -14.17 11.99 0.32
N ALA A 67 -13.05 12.50 0.85
CA ALA A 67 -12.02 11.66 1.44
C ALA A 67 -12.54 10.93 2.69
N ILE A 68 -13.32 11.60 3.56
CA ILE A 68 -13.96 11.00 4.72
C ILE A 68 -14.85 9.83 4.30
N LEU A 69 -15.73 10.03 3.32
CA LEU A 69 -16.61 8.97 2.82
C LEU A 69 -15.82 7.78 2.26
N ALA A 70 -14.75 8.04 1.50
CA ALA A 70 -13.89 6.99 0.97
C ALA A 70 -13.18 6.19 2.09
N VAL A 71 -12.66 6.87 3.12
CA VAL A 71 -12.04 6.22 4.28
C VAL A 71 -13.06 5.40 5.06
N VAL A 72 -14.26 5.94 5.30
CA VAL A 72 -15.35 5.23 5.99
C VAL A 72 -15.75 3.98 5.22
N ALA A 73 -15.84 4.05 3.88
CA ALA A 73 -16.14 2.89 3.04
C ALA A 73 -15.04 1.82 3.12
N LEU A 74 -13.77 2.22 3.09
CA LEU A 74 -12.63 1.29 3.23
C LEU A 74 -12.55 0.66 4.63
N ALA A 75 -13.02 1.37 5.66
CA ALA A 75 -13.04 0.87 7.03
C ALA A 75 -14.21 -0.11 7.31
N GLN A 76 -15.20 -0.22 6.41
CA GLN A 76 -16.29 -1.20 6.58
C GLN A 76 -15.72 -2.62 6.55
N GLY A 77 -15.85 -3.35 7.66
CA GLY A 77 -15.26 -4.70 7.83
C GLY A 77 -13.85 -4.70 8.42
N TRP A 78 -13.21 -3.54 8.57
CA TRP A 78 -11.97 -3.42 9.33
C TRP A 78 -12.27 -3.38 10.83
N ARG A 79 -12.12 -4.53 11.50
CA ARG A 79 -12.17 -4.63 12.97
C ARG A 79 -10.76 -4.53 13.52
N PRO A 80 -10.35 -3.42 14.16
CA PRO A 80 -9.06 -3.39 14.83
C PRO A 80 -9.06 -4.41 15.98
N ALA A 81 -7.96 -5.15 16.14
CA ALA A 81 -7.73 -5.88 17.39
C ALA A 81 -7.75 -4.87 18.55
N ALA A 82 -8.45 -5.18 19.65
CA ALA A 82 -8.71 -4.26 20.76
C ALA A 82 -7.43 -3.67 21.40
N SER A 83 -6.25 -4.23 21.11
CA SER A 83 -4.93 -3.74 21.53
C SER A 83 -4.43 -2.50 20.77
N LEU A 84 -4.92 -2.24 19.55
CA LEU A 84 -4.45 -1.14 18.70
C LEU A 84 -5.08 0.23 19.02
N ILE A 85 -6.31 0.23 19.56
CA ILE A 85 -7.05 1.47 19.87
C ILE A 85 -6.38 2.25 21.00
N ARG A 86 -5.83 1.55 22.01
CA ARG A 86 -5.18 2.16 23.18
C ARG A 86 -3.79 2.74 22.87
N SER A 87 -3.04 2.14 21.96
CA SER A 87 -1.63 2.52 21.73
C SER A 87 -1.45 3.69 20.76
N ARG A 88 -2.38 3.90 19.81
CA ARG A 88 -2.23 4.93 18.76
C ARG A 88 -2.86 6.28 19.12
N PHE A 89 -3.83 6.31 20.04
CA PHE A 89 -4.39 7.55 20.58
C PHE A 89 -3.37 8.33 21.45
N ARG A 90 -2.39 7.62 22.03
CA ARG A 90 -1.33 8.19 22.88
C ARG A 90 -0.23 8.95 22.10
N LEU A 91 -0.14 8.76 20.79
CA LEU A 91 0.92 9.37 19.95
C LEU A 91 0.48 10.64 19.21
N MET A 92 -0.80 11.01 19.30
CA MET A 92 -1.29 12.29 18.76
C MET A 92 -1.23 13.33 19.88
N LYS A 93 -0.04 13.89 20.11
CA LYS A 93 0.10 15.07 20.99
C LYS A 93 -0.40 16.30 20.23
N PRO A 94 -1.30 17.12 20.79
CA PRO A 94 -1.65 18.40 20.19
C PRO A 94 -0.42 19.31 20.25
N THR A 95 0.16 19.64 19.10
CA THR A 95 1.02 20.81 18.97
C THR A 95 0.11 22.04 18.94
N ALA A 96 -0.34 22.45 20.13
CA ALA A 96 -0.91 23.77 20.33
C ALA A 96 -0.02 24.48 21.35
N GLU A 97 1.02 25.12 20.82
CA GLU A 97 1.70 26.21 21.52
C GLU A 97 0.69 27.36 21.62
N TYR A 98 0.01 27.46 22.77
CA TYR A 98 -0.62 28.71 23.16
C TYR A 98 0.49 29.63 23.68
N SER A 99 0.98 30.49 22.79
CA SER A 99 1.69 31.71 23.19
C SER A 99 0.62 32.74 23.57
N THR A 100 0.37 32.86 24.87
CA THR A 100 -0.34 34.01 25.42
C THR A 100 0.72 35.06 25.75
N GLY A 101 0.71 36.15 24.99
CA GLY A 101 1.26 37.45 25.41
C GLY A 101 0.14 38.35 25.90
#